data_AF-A0A380TUC0-F1
#
_entry.id   AF-A0A380TUC0-F1
#
_cell.length_a   1.000
_cell.length_b   1.000
_cell.length_c   1.000
_cell.angle_alpha   90.00
_cell.angle_beta   90.00
_cell.angle_gamma   90.00
#
_symmetry.space_group_name_H-M   'P 1'
#
loop_
_entity.id
_entity.type
_entity.pdbx_description
1 polymer ?
#
loop_
_entity_poly.entity_id
_entity_poly.type
_entity_poly.pdbx_seq_one_letter_code
_entity_poly.pdbx_strand_id
1 'polypeptide(L)'
;MAIMISQSAFALEGLSTEEANTIVKEDIAAAQVMTEFCPALVGQGPKIESNIQTLIQTYLQDYSDKSMTYAKLQSDSEYQSILKEARADANGTDKAEQKSVCDDVVNFEG
;
A
#
# COMPACT_ATOMS: atom_id res chain seq x y z
N MET A 1 11.88 -6.45 45.97
CA MET A 1 11.72 -5.40 44.95
C MET A 1 11.73 -6.11 43.60
N ALA A 2 10.55 -6.46 43.08
CA ALA A 2 10.42 -7.11 41.78
C ALA A 2 10.11 -6.02 40.76
N ILE A 3 11.08 -5.68 39.93
CA ILE A 3 10.87 -4.80 38.79
C ILE A 3 10.19 -5.67 37.74
N MET A 4 8.86 -5.61 37.68
CA MET A 4 8.11 -6.11 36.53
C MET A 4 8.32 -5.10 35.41
N ILE A 5 9.28 -5.38 34.53
CA ILE A 5 9.51 -4.58 33.33
C ILE A 5 8.32 -4.83 32.41
N SER A 6 7.42 -3.86 32.36
CA SER A 6 6.35 -3.74 31.39
C SER A 6 6.98 -3.59 30.00
N GLN A 7 7.00 -4.65 29.19
CA GLN A 7 7.43 -4.60 27.79
C GLN A 7 6.21 -4.70 26.88
N SER A 8 5.50 -3.57 26.73
CA SER A 8 4.53 -3.35 25.66
C SER A 8 5.00 -2.20 24.79
N ALA A 9 6.20 -2.37 24.19
CA ALA A 9 6.81 -1.41 23.27
C ALA A 9 7.91 -2.08 22.42
N PHE A 10 7.55 -3.07 21.60
CA PHE A 10 8.42 -3.60 20.53
C PHE A 10 7.54 -4.00 19.33
N ALA A 11 7.01 -3.03 18.59
CA ALA A 11 6.33 -3.32 17.32
C ALA A 11 7.16 -2.89 16.10
N LEU A 12 8.27 -2.17 16.31
CA LEU A 12 9.11 -1.63 15.23
C LEU A 12 10.60 -2.02 15.31
N GLU A 13 11.02 -2.75 16.36
CA GLU A 13 12.34 -3.40 16.36
C GLU A 13 12.21 -4.82 15.82
N GLY A 14 12.63 -5.04 14.57
CA GLY A 14 13.02 -6.38 14.10
C GLY A 14 12.13 -7.07 13.06
N LEU A 15 11.54 -6.35 12.10
CA LEU A 15 11.02 -7.02 10.90
C LEU A 15 12.17 -7.69 10.14
N SER A 16 11.97 -8.92 9.70
CA SER A 16 12.85 -9.55 8.71
C SER A 16 12.75 -8.79 7.39
N THR A 17 13.78 -8.94 6.55
CA THR A 17 13.77 -8.37 5.20
C THR A 17 12.58 -8.86 4.37
N GLU A 18 12.15 -10.11 4.57
CA GLU A 18 11.00 -10.68 3.88
C GLU A 18 9.71 -9.98 4.32
N GLU A 19 9.48 -9.84 5.63
CA GLU A 19 8.29 -9.14 6.15
C GLU A 19 8.26 -7.67 5.70
N ALA A 20 9.41 -6.99 5.70
CA ALA A 20 9.49 -5.62 5.21
C ALA A 20 9.17 -5.54 3.69
N ASN A 21 9.64 -6.50 2.90
CA ASN A 21 9.29 -6.57 1.47
C ASN A 21 7.80 -6.87 1.26
N THR A 22 7.19 -7.73 2.08
CA THR A 22 5.75 -8.02 2.03
C THR A 22 4.93 -6.77 2.34
N ILE A 23 5.30 -5.98 3.35
CA ILE A 23 4.63 -4.70 3.64
C ILE A 23 4.71 -3.76 2.43
N VAL A 24 5.88 -3.63 1.81
CA VAL A 24 6.02 -2.82 0.59
C VAL A 24 5.11 -3.34 -0.54
N LYS A 25 4.96 -4.66 -0.69
CA LYS A 25 4.03 -5.26 -1.66
C LYS A 25 2.57 -4.92 -1.32
N GLU A 26 2.19 -4.97 -0.05
CA GLU A 26 0.85 -4.60 0.43
C GLU A 26 0.53 -3.13 0.14
N ASP A 27 1.46 -2.21 0.45
CA ASP A 27 1.30 -0.77 0.20
C ASP A 27 1.15 -0.47 -1.30
N ILE A 28 1.98 -1.11 -2.15
CA ILE A 28 1.90 -0.97 -3.60
C ILE A 28 0.60 -1.58 -4.14
N ALA A 29 0.13 -2.70 -3.59
CA ALA A 29 -1.14 -3.32 -3.98
C ALA A 29 -2.33 -2.43 -3.62
N ALA A 30 -2.36 -1.88 -2.41
CA ALA A 30 -3.39 -0.94 -1.99
C ALA A 30 -3.42 0.30 -2.90
N ALA A 31 -2.24 0.88 -3.18
CA ALA A 31 -2.09 1.98 -4.13
C ALA A 31 -2.61 1.62 -5.53
N GLN A 32 -2.25 0.46 -6.06
CA GLN A 32 -2.76 -0.02 -7.33
C GLN A 32 -4.28 -0.13 -7.34
N VAL A 33 -4.89 -0.73 -6.31
CA VAL A 33 -6.36 -0.92 -6.26
C VAL A 33 -7.08 0.42 -6.24
N MET A 34 -6.52 1.47 -5.63
CA MET A 34 -7.10 2.82 -5.69
C MET A 34 -7.23 3.35 -7.13
N THR A 35 -6.34 2.97 -8.06
CA THR A 35 -6.51 3.34 -9.50
C THR A 35 -7.76 2.72 -10.12
N GLU A 36 -8.21 1.57 -9.59
CA GLU A 36 -9.30 0.79 -10.16
C GLU A 36 -10.67 1.36 -9.82
N PHE A 37 -10.82 2.01 -8.65
CA PHE A 37 -12.12 2.50 -8.18
C PHE A 37 -12.19 4.01 -7.93
N CYS A 38 -11.09 4.68 -7.55
CA CYS A 38 -11.14 6.10 -7.20
C CYS A 38 -11.59 7.03 -8.34
N PRO A 39 -11.17 6.83 -9.61
CA PRO A 39 -11.63 7.69 -10.70
C PRO A 39 -13.16 7.71 -10.86
N ALA A 40 -13.83 6.60 -10.54
CA ALA A 40 -15.29 6.51 -10.58
C ALA A 40 -15.99 7.18 -9.38
N LEU A 41 -15.30 7.29 -8.23
CA LEU A 41 -15.86 7.89 -7.01
C LEU A 41 -15.66 9.41 -6.92
N VAL A 42 -14.50 9.91 -7.36
CA VAL A 42 -14.11 11.32 -7.16
C VAL A 42 -13.71 12.06 -8.45
N GLY A 43 -13.70 11.37 -9.59
CA GLY A 43 -13.21 11.92 -10.85
C GLY A 43 -11.68 12.04 -10.87
N GLN A 44 -11.14 12.95 -11.70
CA GLN A 44 -9.70 13.28 -11.73
C GLN A 44 -8.75 12.10 -12.05
N GLY A 45 -9.20 11.13 -12.85
CA GLY A 45 -8.43 9.94 -13.24
C GLY A 45 -6.95 10.20 -13.55
N PRO A 46 -6.60 11.14 -14.45
CA PRO A 46 -5.20 11.43 -14.76
C PRO A 46 -4.36 11.90 -13.56
N LYS A 47 -4.95 12.69 -12.65
CA LYS A 47 -4.26 13.15 -11.43
C LYS A 47 -4.09 11.98 -10.45
N ILE A 48 -5.12 11.16 -10.29
CA ILE A 48 -5.10 9.96 -9.45
C ILE A 48 -4.02 8.98 -9.94
N GLU A 49 -4.00 8.69 -11.25
CA GLU A 49 -2.99 7.81 -11.84
C GLU A 49 -1.58 8.35 -11.60
N SER A 50 -1.34 9.64 -11.80
CA SER A 50 -0.05 10.27 -11.53
C SER A 50 0.35 10.18 -10.05
N ASN A 51 -0.56 10.51 -9.13
CA ASN A 51 -0.28 10.50 -7.70
C ASN A 51 -0.02 9.09 -7.18
N ILE A 52 -0.80 8.11 -7.64
CA ILE A 52 -0.57 6.70 -7.29
C ILE A 52 0.75 6.19 -7.87
N GLN A 53 1.10 6.56 -9.11
CA GLN A 53 2.42 6.21 -9.64
C GLN A 53 3.54 6.76 -8.77
N THR A 54 3.42 8.00 -8.29
CA THR A 54 4.39 8.57 -7.32
C THR A 54 4.44 7.74 -6.03
N LEU A 55 3.28 7.42 -5.43
CA LEU A 55 3.23 6.59 -4.21
C LEU A 55 3.89 5.22 -4.42
N ILE A 56 3.59 4.54 -5.54
CA ILE A 56 4.21 3.25 -5.88
C ILE A 56 5.73 3.39 -5.99
N GLN A 57 6.23 4.47 -6.61
CA GLN A 57 7.67 4.70 -6.68
C GLN A 57 8.27 4.97 -5.30
N THR A 58 7.57 5.70 -4.43
CA THR A 58 8.00 5.94 -3.05
C THR A 58 8.11 4.64 -2.27
N TYR A 59 7.07 3.79 -2.27
CA TYR A 59 7.11 2.50 -1.57
C TYR A 59 8.20 1.56 -2.11
N LEU A 60 8.42 1.55 -3.42
CA LEU A 60 9.51 0.76 -4.03
C LEU A 60 10.90 1.16 -3.52
N GLN A 61 11.10 2.39 -3.03
CA GLN A 61 12.37 2.80 -2.43
C GLN A 61 12.69 2.02 -1.16
N ASP A 62 11.68 1.51 -0.46
CA ASP A 62 11.84 0.74 0.76
C ASP A 62 12.02 -0.77 0.50
N TYR A 63 11.72 -1.24 -0.72
CA TYR A 63 11.99 -2.63 -1.10
C TYR A 63 13.48 -2.94 -1.03
N SER A 64 13.86 -4.07 -0.44
CA SER A 64 15.27 -4.41 -0.21
C SER A 64 16.08 -4.64 -1.49
N ASP A 65 15.50 -5.37 -2.47
CA ASP A 65 16.08 -5.50 -3.80
C ASP A 65 15.81 -4.22 -4.63
N LYS A 66 16.82 -3.36 -4.75
CA LYS A 66 16.73 -2.10 -5.49
C LYS A 66 16.59 -2.27 -7.00
N SER A 67 16.68 -3.50 -7.52
CA SER A 67 16.36 -3.81 -8.91
C SER A 67 14.87 -4.10 -9.13
N MET A 68 14.08 -4.21 -8.06
CA MET A 68 12.65 -4.42 -8.13
C MET A 68 11.99 -3.23 -8.82
N THR A 69 10.95 -3.52 -9.60
CA THR A 69 10.16 -2.49 -10.29
C THR A 69 8.69 -2.86 -10.18
N TYR A 70 7.82 -1.87 -10.35
CA TYR A 70 6.39 -2.12 -10.37
C TYR A 70 5.99 -3.16 -11.44
N ALA A 71 6.62 -3.10 -12.63
CA ALA A 71 6.39 -4.07 -13.69
C ALA A 71 6.82 -5.49 -13.31
N LYS A 72 7.94 -5.66 -12.60
CA LYS A 72 8.38 -6.97 -12.08
C LYS A 72 7.39 -7.52 -11.04
N LEU A 73 6.90 -6.67 -10.13
CA LEU A 73 5.92 -7.06 -9.12
C LEU A 73 4.63 -7.61 -9.73
N GLN A 74 4.17 -7.10 -10.88
CA GLN A 74 2.97 -7.65 -11.55
C GLN A 74 3.08 -9.15 -11.88
N SER A 75 4.30 -9.69 -11.99
CA SER A 75 4.56 -11.11 -12.24
C SER A 75 4.92 -11.92 -10.98
N ASP A 76 5.05 -11.28 -9.82
CA ASP A 76 5.36 -11.93 -8.54
C ASP A 76 4.10 -12.59 -7.96
N SER A 77 4.19 -13.87 -7.61
CA SER A 77 3.01 -14.66 -7.19
C SER A 77 2.45 -14.25 -5.83
N GLU A 78 3.32 -13.80 -4.92
CA GLU A 78 2.89 -13.27 -3.62
C GLU A 78 2.15 -11.95 -3.83
N TYR A 79 2.73 -11.05 -4.63
CA TYR A 79 2.10 -9.77 -4.98
C TYR A 79 0.74 -9.96 -5.66
N GLN A 80 0.61 -10.93 -6.57
CA GLN A 80 -0.69 -11.24 -7.20
C GLN A 80 -1.74 -11.72 -6.18
N SER A 81 -1.31 -12.45 -5.14
CA SER A 81 -2.19 -12.91 -4.07
C SER A 81 -2.61 -11.73 -3.18
N ILE A 82 -1.65 -10.92 -2.75
CA ILE A 82 -1.88 -9.68 -1.98
C ILE A 82 -2.81 -8.73 -2.75
N LEU A 83 -2.57 -8.52 -4.04
CA LEU A 83 -3.39 -7.66 -4.88
C LEU A 83 -4.84 -8.16 -4.99
N LYS A 84 -5.04 -9.48 -5.02
CA LYS A 84 -6.36 -10.08 -5.00
C LYS A 84 -7.07 -9.82 -3.67
N GLU A 85 -6.35 -9.92 -2.55
CA GLU A 85 -6.88 -9.62 -1.21
C GLU A 85 -7.21 -8.14 -1.07
N ALA A 86 -6.29 -7.24 -1.44
CA ALA A 86 -6.53 -5.80 -1.44
C ALA A 86 -7.78 -5.39 -2.26
N ARG A 87 -8.03 -6.05 -3.40
CA ARG A 87 -9.27 -5.86 -4.18
C ARG A 87 -10.51 -6.36 -3.43
N ALA A 88 -10.42 -7.49 -2.75
CA ALA A 88 -11.53 -8.04 -1.98
C ALA A 88 -11.87 -7.12 -0.80
N ASP A 89 -10.86 -6.64 -0.10
CA ASP A 89 -10.98 -5.71 1.03
C ASP A 89 -11.59 -4.39 0.57
N ALA A 90 -11.04 -3.79 -0.50
CA ALA A 90 -11.61 -2.58 -1.07
C ALA A 90 -13.08 -2.77 -1.43
N ASN A 91 -13.47 -3.88 -2.06
CA ASN A 91 -14.87 -4.17 -2.39
C ASN A 91 -15.77 -4.36 -1.15
N GLY A 92 -15.21 -4.73 -0.01
CA GLY A 92 -15.92 -4.86 1.27
C GLY A 92 -16.05 -3.54 2.05
N THR A 93 -15.22 -2.54 1.75
CA THR A 93 -15.24 -1.20 2.36
C THR A 93 -16.46 -0.38 1.92
N ASP A 94 -17.03 0.39 2.84
CA ASP A 94 -18.15 1.28 2.50
C ASP A 94 -17.72 2.38 1.50
N LYS A 95 -18.63 2.78 0.61
CA LYS A 95 -18.32 3.77 -0.42
C LYS A 95 -17.92 5.13 0.14
N ALA A 96 -18.44 5.54 1.30
CA ALA A 96 -18.05 6.80 1.92
C ALA A 96 -16.60 6.73 2.43
N GLU A 97 -16.20 5.60 3.01
CA GLU A 97 -14.81 5.35 3.43
C GLU A 97 -13.88 5.28 2.22
N GLN A 98 -14.25 4.53 1.17
CA GLN A 98 -13.52 4.50 -0.10
C GLN A 98 -13.34 5.91 -0.67
N LYS A 99 -14.41 6.72 -0.69
CA LYS A 99 -14.35 8.09 -1.20
C LYS A 99 -13.38 8.96 -0.39
N SER A 100 -13.37 8.83 0.94
CA SER A 100 -12.45 9.58 1.81
C SER A 100 -10.99 9.31 1.42
N VAL A 101 -10.62 8.04 1.26
CA VAL A 101 -9.25 7.66 0.87
C VAL A 101 -8.93 8.15 -0.55
N CYS A 102 -9.89 8.13 -1.48
CA CYS A 102 -9.70 8.68 -2.82
C CYS A 102 -9.49 10.19 -2.81
N ASP A 103 -10.18 10.93 -1.93
CA ASP A 103 -9.96 12.37 -1.77
C ASP A 103 -8.53 12.64 -1.25
N ASP A 104 -7.99 11.78 -0.37
CA ASP A 104 -6.60 11.88 0.08
C ASP A 104 -5.60 11.69 -1.08
N VAL A 105 -5.83 10.68 -1.94
CA VAL A 105 -5.00 10.46 -3.14
C VAL A 105 -5.05 11.65 -4.08
N VAL A 106 -6.22 12.24 -4.31
CA VAL A 106 -6.38 13.44 -5.15
C VAL A 106 -5.59 14.61 -4.59
N ASN A 107 -5.52 14.75 -3.26
CA ASN A 107 -4.86 15.85 -2.58
C ASN A 107 -3.42 15.55 -2.17
N PHE A 108 -2.88 14.39 -2.56
CA PHE A 108 -1.49 14.03 -2.30
C PHE A 108 -0.52 15.03 -2.96
N GLU A 109 0.40 15.57 -2.16
CA GLU A 109 1.45 16.53 -2.54
C GLU A 109 2.84 15.89 -2.40
N GLY A 110 3.04 14.75 -3.06
CA GLY A 110 4.24 13.91 -2.96
C GLY A 110 5.58 14.59 -3.17
#